data_AF-A0A9E2DJ72-F1
#
_entry.id   AF-A0A9E2DJ72-F1
#
_cell.length_a   1.000
_cell.length_b   1.000
_cell.length_c   1.000
_cell.angle_alpha   90.00
_cell.angle_beta   90.00
_cell.angle_gamma   90.00
#
_symmetry.space_group_name_H-M   'P 1'
#
loop_
_entity.id
_entity.type
_entity.pdbx_description
1 polymer ?
#
loop_
_entity_poly.entity_id
_entity_poly.type
_entity_poly.pdbx_seq_one_letter_code
_entity_poly.pdbx_strand_id
1 'polypeptide(L)'
;MSDSQSIFLPKVPHKIKQPIFWTGLQGCADSLAIATAIKNESRLFVVLTPDNQTALRLEHELSFFLQDEYPILHFPDWEVLPYDVFSPLPEIVSERLKSLAKLPEVTCGALVLSVATLM
;
A
#
# COMPACT_ATOMS: atom_id res chain seq x y z
N MET A 1 -20.81 18.31 -10.55
CA MET A 1 -20.77 17.54 -11.82
C MET A 1 -19.87 16.35 -11.55
N SER A 2 -20.49 15.25 -11.15
CA SER A 2 -19.83 14.11 -10.52
C SER A 2 -19.41 13.13 -11.61
N ASP A 3 -18.13 13.16 -11.99
CA ASP A 3 -17.54 12.06 -12.77
C ASP A 3 -17.54 10.83 -11.86
N SER A 4 -18.56 9.97 -12.02
CA SER A 4 -18.63 8.67 -11.37
C SER A 4 -17.53 7.78 -11.95
N GLN A 5 -16.33 7.88 -11.39
CA GLN A 5 -15.25 6.96 -11.73
C GLN A 5 -15.64 5.58 -11.18
N SER A 6 -15.76 4.59 -12.07
CA SER A 6 -16.09 3.23 -11.68
C SER A 6 -14.98 2.66 -10.80
N ILE A 7 -15.31 2.33 -9.56
CA ILE A 7 -14.42 1.61 -8.62
C ILE A 7 -13.94 0.26 -9.17
N PHE A 8 -14.67 -0.32 -10.12
CA PHE A 8 -14.32 -1.56 -10.82
C PHE A 8 -13.39 -1.35 -12.02
N LEU A 9 -13.16 -0.10 -12.42
CA LEU A 9 -12.21 0.23 -13.48
C LEU A 9 -11.49 1.55 -13.13
N PRO A 10 -10.71 1.55 -12.04
CA PRO A 10 -10.03 2.75 -11.56
C PRO A 10 -9.06 3.25 -12.63
N LYS A 11 -9.04 4.58 -12.86
CA LYS A 11 -8.05 5.19 -13.74
C LYS A 11 -6.71 5.24 -13.04
N VAL A 12 -5.67 4.72 -13.69
CA VAL A 12 -4.31 4.70 -13.18
C VAL A 12 -3.40 5.60 -14.04
N PRO A 13 -2.49 6.40 -13.46
CA PRO A 13 -1.61 7.25 -14.26
C PRO A 13 -0.58 6.41 -15.04
N HIS A 14 -0.42 6.77 -16.32
CA HIS A 14 0.56 6.18 -17.24
C HIS A 14 1.72 7.11 -17.57
N LYS A 15 1.64 8.38 -17.15
CA LYS A 15 2.68 9.39 -17.32
C LYS A 15 3.15 9.89 -15.96
N ILE A 16 4.45 10.21 -15.88
CA ILE A 16 5.05 10.87 -14.71
C ILE A 16 4.37 12.24 -14.53
N LYS A 17 4.12 12.64 -13.27
CA LYS A 17 3.46 13.91 -12.88
C LYS A 17 2.02 14.09 -13.37
N GLN A 18 1.27 13.00 -13.54
CA GLN A 18 -0.17 13.04 -13.80
C GLN A 18 -0.95 12.61 -12.55
N PRO A 19 -1.26 13.52 -11.61
CA PRO A 19 -2.09 13.17 -10.47
C PRO A 19 -3.51 12.80 -10.93
N ILE A 20 -4.03 11.70 -10.40
CA ILE A 20 -5.42 11.28 -10.58
C ILE A 20 -6.05 11.20 -9.20
N PHE A 21 -7.24 11.77 -9.07
CA PHE A 21 -8.02 11.73 -7.83
C PHE A 21 -9.21 10.80 -8.01
N TRP A 22 -9.30 9.80 -7.14
CA TRP A 22 -10.50 8.97 -6.98
C TRP A 22 -11.38 9.60 -5.90
N THR A 23 -12.68 9.71 -6.15
CA THR A 23 -13.64 10.38 -5.24
C THR A 23 -14.83 9.47 -4.96
N GLY A 24 -15.50 9.68 -3.82
CA GLY A 24 -16.68 8.89 -3.45
C GLY A 24 -16.35 7.49 -2.94
N LEU A 25 -15.10 7.27 -2.52
CA LEU A 25 -14.68 6.03 -1.87
C LEU A 25 -15.17 6.05 -0.41
N GLN A 26 -16.01 5.09 -0.05
CA GLN A 26 -16.54 4.93 1.31
C GLN A 26 -16.33 3.48 1.78
N GLY A 27 -16.06 3.31 3.08
CA GLY A 27 -15.72 1.99 3.64
C GLY A 27 -14.49 1.42 2.95
N CYS A 28 -14.56 0.17 2.50
CA CYS A 28 -13.46 -0.56 1.85
C CYS A 28 -13.35 -0.30 0.33
N ALA A 29 -14.05 0.73 -0.19
CA ALA A 29 -14.03 1.03 -1.63
C ALA A 29 -12.65 1.45 -2.14
N ASP A 30 -11.83 2.03 -1.27
CA ASP A 30 -10.43 2.38 -1.56
C ASP A 30 -9.58 1.13 -1.79
N SER A 31 -9.65 0.15 -0.89
CA SER A 31 -8.96 -1.13 -1.01
C SER A 31 -9.40 -1.90 -2.24
N LEU A 32 -10.70 -1.91 -2.55
CA LEU A 32 -11.22 -2.53 -3.78
C LEU A 32 -10.69 -1.83 -5.04
N ALA A 33 -10.67 -0.49 -5.06
CA ALA A 33 -10.12 0.26 -6.18
C ALA A 33 -8.62 -0.02 -6.36
N ILE A 34 -7.84 -0.03 -5.28
CA ILE A 34 -6.41 -0.35 -5.32
C ILE A 34 -6.20 -1.80 -5.81
N ALA A 35 -6.94 -2.77 -5.26
CA ALA A 35 -6.85 -4.17 -5.68
C ALA A 35 -7.19 -4.34 -7.18
N THR A 36 -8.22 -3.65 -7.66
CA THR A 36 -8.60 -3.68 -9.08
C THR A 36 -7.53 -3.04 -9.97
N ALA A 37 -6.92 -1.94 -9.51
CA ALA A 37 -5.79 -1.33 -10.21
C ALA A 37 -4.60 -2.30 -10.30
N ILE A 38 -4.27 -3.01 -9.23
CA ILE A 38 -3.20 -4.03 -9.20
C ILE A 38 -3.50 -5.18 -10.15
N LYS A 39 -4.74 -5.69 -10.18
CA LYS A 39 -5.13 -6.78 -11.10
C LYS A 39 -5.02 -6.39 -12.57
N ASN A 40 -5.30 -5.13 -12.89
CA ASN A 40 -5.33 -4.65 -14.27
C ASN A 40 -3.95 -4.19 -14.79
N GLU A 41 -3.00 -3.93 -13.90
CA GLU A 41 -1.69 -3.37 -14.22
C GLU A 41 -0.58 -4.29 -13.71
N SER A 42 0.21 -4.87 -14.62
CA SER A 42 1.33 -5.76 -14.26
C SER A 42 2.56 -4.99 -13.75
N ARG A 43 2.40 -4.22 -12.67
CA ARG A 43 3.45 -3.40 -12.05
C ARG A 43 3.29 -3.31 -10.53
N LEU A 44 4.36 -2.94 -9.83
CA LEU A 44 4.33 -2.70 -8.38
C LEU A 44 3.65 -1.37 -8.06
N PHE A 45 2.71 -1.40 -7.11
CA PHE A 45 2.08 -0.21 -6.54
C PHE A 45 2.68 0.08 -5.16
N VAL A 46 3.18 1.30 -4.98
CA VAL A 46 3.57 1.80 -3.65
C VAL A 46 2.37 2.55 -3.08
N VAL A 47 1.75 1.98 -2.04
CA VAL A 47 0.55 2.50 -1.38
C VAL A 47 0.97 3.20 -0.10
N LEU A 48 0.84 4.53 -0.10
CA LEU A 48 1.16 5.37 1.04
C LEU A 48 -0.09 5.67 1.86
N THR A 49 -0.02 5.41 3.16
CA THR A 49 -1.11 5.64 4.10
C THR A 49 -0.79 6.76 5.09
N PRO A 50 -1.81 7.44 5.65
CA PRO A 50 -1.58 8.49 6.65
C PRO A 50 -0.90 7.96 7.92
N ASP A 51 -1.19 6.72 8.30
CA ASP A 51 -0.72 6.09 9.54
C ASP A 51 -0.60 4.56 9.41
N ASN A 52 0.00 3.94 10.42
CA ASN A 52 0.23 2.49 10.46
C ASN A 52 -1.07 1.68 10.60
N GLN A 53 -2.07 2.21 11.30
CA GLN A 53 -3.38 1.53 11.44
C GLN A 53 -4.07 1.38 10.08
N THR A 54 -4.01 2.43 9.27
CA THR A 54 -4.53 2.44 7.91
C THR A 54 -3.73 1.53 6.98
N ALA A 55 -2.40 1.44 7.17
CA ALA A 55 -1.55 0.48 6.44
C ALA A 55 -1.94 -0.97 6.73
N LEU A 56 -2.09 -1.33 8.00
CA LEU A 56 -2.48 -2.68 8.41
C LEU A 56 -3.89 -3.04 7.95
N ARG A 57 -4.84 -2.09 8.01
CA ARG A 57 -6.18 -2.28 7.43
C ARG A 57 -6.10 -2.57 5.93
N LEU A 58 -5.36 -1.75 5.19
CA LEU A 58 -5.22 -1.92 3.74
C LEU A 58 -4.55 -3.24 3.38
N GLU A 59 -3.53 -3.67 4.11
CA GLU A 59 -2.91 -4.98 3.91
C GLU A 59 -3.92 -6.12 3.98
N HIS A 60 -4.72 -6.18 5.05
CA HIS A 60 -5.74 -7.21 5.22
C HIS A 60 -6.84 -7.15 4.14
N GLU A 61 -7.34 -5.95 3.86
CA GLU A 61 -8.39 -5.78 2.84
C GLU A 61 -7.86 -6.11 1.43
N LEU A 62 -6.62 -5.75 1.11
CA LEU A 62 -5.99 -6.09 -0.15
C LEU A 62 -5.77 -7.61 -0.28
N SER A 63 -5.31 -8.29 0.77
CA SER A 63 -5.17 -9.77 0.74
C SER A 63 -6.51 -10.43 0.45
N PHE A 64 -7.59 -9.95 1.08
CA PHE A 64 -8.94 -10.42 0.80
C PHE A 64 -9.37 -10.21 -0.66
N PHE A 65 -9.20 -9.01 -1.22
CA PHE A 65 -9.63 -8.73 -2.60
C PHE A 65 -8.73 -9.34 -3.68
N LEU A 66 -7.44 -9.51 -3.39
CA LEU A 66 -6.45 -10.08 -4.30
C LEU A 66 -6.36 -11.61 -4.19
N GLN A 67 -7.00 -12.23 -3.20
CA GLN A 67 -7.03 -13.69 -2.99
C GLN A 67 -5.63 -14.32 -2.98
N ASP A 68 -4.65 -13.60 -2.44
CA ASP A 68 -3.23 -13.97 -2.38
C ASP A 68 -2.58 -14.29 -3.75
N GLU A 69 -3.20 -13.90 -4.87
CA GLU A 69 -2.64 -14.05 -6.22
C GLU A 69 -1.48 -13.08 -6.49
N TYR A 70 -1.43 -11.97 -5.73
CA TYR A 70 -0.45 -10.91 -5.89
C TYR A 70 0.29 -10.71 -4.56
N PRO A 71 1.62 -10.51 -4.58
CA PRO A 71 2.37 -10.26 -3.37
C PRO A 71 2.00 -8.89 -2.78
N ILE A 72 1.72 -8.89 -1.48
CA ILE A 72 1.50 -7.70 -0.68
C ILE A 72 2.63 -7.64 0.35
N LEU A 73 3.48 -6.62 0.23
CA LEU A 73 4.56 -6.36 1.16
C LEU A 73 4.11 -5.25 2.12
N HIS A 74 4.04 -5.56 3.41
CA HIS A 74 3.95 -4.56 4.45
C HIS A 74 5.36 -4.11 4.85
N PHE A 75 5.61 -2.80 4.87
CA PHE A 75 6.86 -2.25 5.39
C PHE A 75 6.57 -1.50 6.69
N PRO A 76 6.80 -2.14 7.84
CA PRO A 76 6.32 -1.63 9.12
C PRO A 76 7.15 -0.43 9.58
N ASP A 77 6.51 0.47 10.32
CA ASP A 77 7.19 1.55 11.01
C ASP A 77 8.10 1.01 12.14
N TRP A 78 9.02 1.83 12.64
CA TRP A 78 9.89 1.44 13.73
C TRP A 78 9.20 1.26 15.09
N GLU A 79 7.95 1.74 15.21
CA GLU A 79 7.16 1.76 16.46
C GLU A 79 7.86 2.44 17.65
N VAL A 80 8.82 3.31 17.35
CA VAL A 80 9.48 4.19 18.31
C VAL A 80 9.43 5.62 17.78
N LEU A 81 9.50 6.59 18.68
CA LEU A 81 9.51 8.00 18.27
C LEU A 81 10.85 8.37 17.62
N PRO A 82 10.89 9.40 16.77
CA PRO A 82 12.15 10.00 16.35
C PRO A 82 12.96 10.44 17.57
N TYR A 83 14.22 9.99 17.64
CA TYR A 83 15.13 10.24 18.77
C TYR A 83 14.69 9.61 20.11
N ASP A 84 13.94 8.52 20.06
CA ASP A 84 13.64 7.72 21.25
C ASP A 84 14.90 7.04 21.81
N VAL A 85 14.90 6.77 23.12
CA VAL A 85 15.98 6.09 23.83
C VAL A 85 15.88 4.56 23.71
N PHE A 86 14.73 4.07 23.26
CA PHE A 86 14.51 2.65 23.01
C PHE A 86 14.89 2.27 21.58
N SER A 87 15.48 1.09 21.43
CA SER A 87 15.64 0.48 20.12
C SER A 87 14.32 -0.16 19.68
N PRO A 88 14.03 -0.20 18.37
CA PRO A 88 12.90 -0.96 17.85
C PRO A 88 12.97 -2.42 18.26
N LEU A 89 11.81 -3.07 18.33
CA LEU A 89 11.74 -4.49 18.62
C LEU A 89 12.47 -5.31 17.53
N PRO A 90 13.23 -6.37 17.89
CA PRO A 90 13.95 -7.20 16.91
C PRO A 90 13.05 -7.78 15.82
N GLU A 91 11.79 -8.06 16.14
CA GLU A 91 10.77 -8.56 15.22
C GLU A 91 10.49 -7.54 14.11
N ILE A 92 10.32 -6.26 14.45
CA ILE A 92 10.11 -5.16 13.49
C ILE A 92 11.34 -5.00 12.59
N VAL A 93 12.55 -5.03 13.16
CA VAL A 93 13.80 -4.96 12.40
C VAL A 93 13.85 -6.11 11.38
N SER A 94 13.53 -7.32 11.82
CA SER A 94 13.50 -8.52 10.98
C SER A 94 12.48 -8.42 9.84
N GLU A 95 11.27 -7.94 10.12
CA GLU A 95 10.22 -7.74 9.12
C GLU A 95 10.62 -6.69 8.08
N ARG A 96 11.20 -5.56 8.50
CA ARG A 96 11.71 -4.54 7.58
C ARG A 96 12.78 -5.10 6.66
N LEU A 97 13.74 -5.84 7.20
CA LEU A 97 14.80 -6.48 6.40
C LEU A 97 14.21 -7.50 5.42
N LYS A 98 13.24 -8.30 5.85
CA LYS A 98 12.55 -9.27 5.01
C LYS A 98 11.81 -8.58 3.85
N SER A 99 11.09 -7.49 4.13
CA SER A 99 10.36 -6.74 3.09
C SER A 99 11.33 -6.07 2.11
N LEU A 100 12.41 -5.44 2.59
CA LEU A 100 13.43 -4.82 1.74
C LEU A 100 14.22 -5.84 0.91
N ALA A 101 14.51 -7.02 1.46
CA ALA A 101 15.20 -8.08 0.72
C ALA A 101 14.33 -8.66 -0.40
N LYS A 102 13.01 -8.77 -0.19
CA LYS A 102 12.07 -9.25 -1.20
C LYS A 102 11.73 -8.19 -2.26
N LEU A 103 11.76 -6.91 -1.89
CA LEU A 103 11.29 -5.82 -2.75
C LEU A 103 11.89 -5.83 -4.19
N PRO A 104 13.19 -6.11 -4.41
CA PRO A 104 13.76 -6.17 -5.75
C PRO A 104 13.21 -7.31 -6.63
N GLU A 105 12.66 -8.36 -6.04
CA GLU A 105 12.10 -9.53 -6.74
C GLU A 105 10.63 -9.32 -7.12
N VAL A 106 9.96 -8.32 -6.52
CA VAL A 106 8.53 -8.09 -6.71
C VAL A 106 8.28 -7.12 -7.87
N THR A 107 7.86 -7.66 -9.01
CA THR A 107 7.57 -6.87 -10.22
C THR A 107 6.10 -6.43 -10.33
N CYS A 108 5.18 -7.11 -9.65
CA CYS A 108 3.75 -6.77 -9.59
C CYS A 108 3.22 -6.95 -8.16
N GLY A 109 2.15 -6.25 -7.78
CA GLY A 109 1.55 -6.33 -6.44
C GLY A 109 1.57 -4.99 -5.70
N ALA A 110 1.64 -5.03 -4.38
CA ALA A 110 1.61 -3.84 -3.52
C ALA A 110 2.74 -3.81 -2.49
N LEU A 111 3.31 -2.62 -2.28
CA LEU A 111 4.08 -2.27 -1.09
C LEU A 111 3.26 -1.26 -0.29
N VAL A 112 2.82 -1.63 0.91
CA VAL A 112 2.00 -0.81 1.79
C VAL A 112 2.86 -0.27 2.93
N LEU A 113 2.85 1.06 3.12
CA LEU A 113 3.56 1.73 4.20
C LEU A 113 2.93 3.07 4.56
N SER A 114 3.20 3.55 5.77
CA SER A 114 2.80 4.88 6.19
C SER A 114 3.71 5.97 5.60
N VAL A 115 3.21 7.20 5.52
CA VAL A 115 4.02 8.37 5.15
C VAL A 115 5.19 8.58 6.11
N ALA A 116 4.99 8.34 7.41
CA ALA A 116 6.05 8.45 8.42
C ALA A 116 7.20 7.47 8.15
N THR A 117 6.88 6.26 7.69
CA THR A 117 7.88 5.22 7.38
C THR A 117 8.64 5.47 6.07
N LEU A 118 8.07 6.27 5.17
CA LEU A 118 8.70 6.63 3.89
C LEU A 118 9.77 7.73 4.03
N MET A 119 9.57 8.66 4.98
CA MET A 119 10.40 9.86 5.16
C MET A 119 11.62 9.61 6.04
#